data_AF-N8RC09-F1
#
_entry.id   AF-N8RC09-F1
#
_cell.length_a   1.000
_cell.length_b   1.000
_cell.length_c   1.000
_cell.angle_alpha   90.00
_cell.angle_beta   90.00
_cell.angle_gamma   90.00
#
_symmetry.space_group_name_H-M   'P 1'
#
loop_
_entity.id
_entity.type
_entity.pdbx_description
1 polymer ?
#
loop_
_entity_poly.entity_id
_entity_poly.type
_entity_poly.pdbx_seq_one_letter_code
_entity_poly.pdbx_strand_id
1 'polypeptide(L)'
;MSLASVENVDLNQQLKNTEYLTDLRQQMMKFAVLQLASFHQAEDVVQEALLSALQHVASFSGRAAFKTWVFAILKNKIVDLIRQKTRLVTMSELFNDDESELSVDALFDAAGHWHKSERPQAWQSLNRTGFIGDFFI
;
A
#
# COMPACT_ATOMS: atom_id res chain seq x y z
N MET A 1 -24.12 35.04 7.76
CA MET A 1 -23.09 34.16 8.37
C MET A 1 -22.78 33.08 7.34
N SER A 2 -21.59 33.08 6.74
CA SER A 2 -21.27 32.24 5.57
C SER A 2 -20.96 30.80 5.98
N LEU A 3 -21.55 29.82 5.29
CA LEU A 3 -21.36 28.38 5.51
C LEU A 3 -19.87 27.98 5.42
N ALA A 4 -19.10 28.66 4.56
CA ALA A 4 -17.66 28.40 4.37
C ALA A 4 -16.81 28.73 5.60
N SER A 5 -17.29 29.59 6.51
CA SER A 5 -16.56 29.98 7.73
C SER A 5 -16.72 29.00 8.88
N VAL A 6 -17.81 28.23 8.92
CA VAL A 6 -18.07 27.23 9.97
C VAL A 6 -17.34 25.91 9.68
N GLU A 7 -17.32 25.48 8.42
CA GLU A 7 -16.59 24.27 7.99
C GLU A 7 -15.06 24.43 8.10
N ASN A 8 -14.53 25.63 7.83
CA ASN A 8 -13.10 25.92 8.03
C ASN A 8 -12.67 25.80 9.50
N VAL A 9 -13.57 26.06 10.45
CA VAL A 9 -13.28 25.95 11.88
C VAL A 9 -13.17 24.48 12.29
N ASP A 10 -14.02 23.59 11.76
CA ASP A 10 -13.97 22.14 12.02
C ASP A 10 -12.68 21.51 11.49
N LEU A 11 -12.25 21.86 10.26
CA LEU A 11 -11.00 21.37 9.69
C LEU A 11 -9.77 21.83 10.48
N ASN A 12 -9.69 23.13 10.83
CA ASN A 12 -8.57 23.64 11.62
C ASN A 12 -8.51 23.01 13.01
N GLN A 13 -9.67 22.69 13.60
CA GLN A 13 -9.72 21.99 14.88
C GLN A 13 -9.25 20.53 14.75
N GLN A 14 -9.64 19.83 13.69
CA GLN A 14 -9.20 18.46 13.39
C GLN A 14 -7.69 18.39 13.15
N LEU A 15 -7.12 19.35 12.41
CA LEU A 15 -5.68 19.41 12.15
C LEU A 15 -4.85 19.73 13.40
N LYS A 16 -5.42 20.45 14.37
CA LYS A 16 -4.78 20.70 15.67
C LYS A 16 -4.96 19.53 16.65
N ASN A 17 -5.87 18.61 16.37
CA ASN A 17 -6.12 17.45 17.20
C ASN A 17 -5.17 16.30 16.84
N THR A 18 -4.09 16.17 17.62
CA THR A 18 -3.09 15.11 17.43
C THR A 18 -3.66 13.70 17.56
N GLU A 19 -4.66 13.48 18.42
CA GLU A 19 -5.30 12.18 18.60
C GLU A 19 -6.05 11.77 17.33
N TYR A 20 -6.84 12.70 16.78
CA TYR A 20 -7.54 12.50 15.50
C TYR A 20 -6.57 12.17 14.35
N LEU A 21 -5.46 12.90 14.23
CA LEU A 21 -4.45 12.64 13.19
C LEU A 21 -3.74 11.29 13.40
N THR A 22 -3.50 10.91 14.64
CA THR A 22 -2.88 9.62 14.98
C THR A 22 -3.81 8.48 14.59
N ASP A 23 -5.09 8.57 14.93
CA ASP A 23 -6.11 7.58 14.56
C ASP A 23 -6.30 7.49 13.05
N LEU A 24 -6.32 8.65 12.37
CA LEU A 24 -6.38 8.71 10.91
C LEU A 24 -5.21 7.95 10.29
N ARG A 25 -3.98 8.23 10.74
CA ARG A 25 -2.77 7.54 10.27
C ARG A 25 -2.84 6.04 10.54
N GLN A 26 -3.27 5.61 11.72
CA GLN A 26 -3.40 4.18 12.04
C GLN A 26 -4.39 3.47 11.10
N GLN A 27 -5.52 4.12 10.78
CA GLN A 27 -6.50 3.57 9.86
C GLN A 27 -5.98 3.52 8.42
N MET A 28 -5.24 4.55 7.99
CA MET A 28 -4.55 4.55 6.70
C MET A 28 -3.51 3.43 6.60
N MET A 29 -2.72 3.21 7.65
CA MET A 29 -1.75 2.10 7.72
C MET A 29 -2.42 0.74 7.59
N LYS A 30 -3.49 0.48 8.35
CA LYS A 30 -4.25 -0.78 8.26
C LYS A 30 -4.77 -0.99 6.84
N PHE A 31 -5.33 0.05 6.22
CA PHE A 31 -5.81 -0.03 4.84
C PHE A 31 -4.68 -0.29 3.85
N ALA A 32 -3.56 0.43 3.94
CA ALA A 32 -2.44 0.31 3.01
C ALA A 32 -1.75 -1.06 3.11
N VAL A 33 -1.58 -1.61 4.31
CA VAL A 33 -0.99 -2.97 4.50
C VAL A 33 -1.88 -4.05 3.88
N LEU A 34 -3.21 -3.89 3.88
CA LEU A 34 -4.11 -4.82 3.19
C LEU A 34 -3.98 -4.75 1.65
N GLN A 35 -3.46 -3.65 1.10
CA GLN A 35 -3.30 -3.46 -0.35
C GLN A 35 -1.88 -3.71 -0.84
N LEU A 36 -0.88 -3.42 -0.01
CA LEU A 36 0.54 -3.49 -0.30
C LEU A 36 1.13 -4.52 0.64
N ALA A 37 1.47 -5.71 0.13
CA ALA A 37 2.03 -6.82 0.92
C ALA A 37 3.39 -6.52 1.61
N SER A 38 3.85 -5.26 1.60
CA SER A 38 5.04 -4.76 2.27
C SER A 38 4.68 -3.63 3.23
N PHE A 39 5.03 -3.81 4.51
CA PHE A 39 4.82 -2.81 5.55
C PHE A 39 5.54 -1.49 5.25
N HIS A 40 6.78 -1.56 4.76
CA HIS A 40 7.56 -0.36 4.41
C HIS A 40 6.90 0.45 3.30
N GLN A 41 6.41 -0.21 2.25
CA GLN A 41 5.70 0.49 1.16
C GLN A 41 4.37 1.07 1.62
N ALA A 42 3.67 0.38 2.51
CA ALA A 42 2.46 0.93 3.13
C ALA A 42 2.78 2.20 3.94
N GLU A 43 3.85 2.17 4.73
CA GLU A 43 4.31 3.33 5.50
C GLU A 43 4.66 4.51 4.60
N ASP A 44 5.48 4.30 3.56
CA ASP A 44 5.89 5.35 2.63
C ASP A 44 4.67 6.00 1.95
N VAL A 45 3.76 5.18 1.42
CA VAL A 45 2.56 5.67 0.73
C VAL A 45 1.62 6.43 1.66
N VAL A 46 1.49 5.99 2.92
CA VAL A 46 0.70 6.71 3.93
C VAL A 46 1.34 8.05 4.28
N GLN A 47 2.65 8.10 4.45
CA GLN A 47 3.37 9.35 4.73
C GLN A 47 3.22 10.33 3.56
N GLU A 48 3.41 9.87 2.33
CA GLU A 48 3.20 10.70 1.14
C GLU A 48 1.76 11.21 1.03
N ALA A 49 0.77 10.37 1.30
CA ALA A 49 -0.63 10.77 1.24
C ALA A 49 -0.96 11.87 2.25
N LEU A 50 -0.44 11.76 3.48
CA LEU A 50 -0.58 12.79 4.51
C LEU A 50 0.13 14.08 4.12
N LEU A 51 1.36 14.01 3.60
CA LEU A 51 2.09 15.18 3.10
C LEU A 51 1.33 15.88 1.98
N SER A 52 0.84 15.12 0.98
CA SER A 52 0.02 15.68 -0.10
C SER A 52 -1.27 16.30 0.42
N ALA A 53 -1.94 15.67 1.38
CA ALA A 53 -3.14 16.22 1.99
C ALA A 53 -2.87 17.56 2.70
N LEU A 54 -1.77 17.67 3.45
CA LEU A 54 -1.37 18.90 4.13
C LEU A 54 -0.98 20.01 3.14
N GLN A 55 -0.22 19.67 2.10
CA GLN A 55 0.18 20.61 1.05
C GLN A 55 -1.03 21.17 0.28
N HIS A 56 -2.06 20.35 0.06
CA HIS A 56 -3.24 20.72 -0.71
C HIS A 56 -4.48 20.99 0.15
N VAL A 57 -4.29 21.22 1.46
CA VAL A 57 -5.41 21.42 2.39
C VAL A 57 -6.27 22.62 2.03
N ALA A 58 -5.69 23.67 1.45
CA ALA A 58 -6.43 24.84 0.96
C ALA A 58 -7.37 24.52 -0.22
N SER A 59 -7.13 23.40 -0.93
CA SER A 59 -7.99 22.93 -2.02
C SER A 59 -9.14 22.04 -1.54
N PHE A 60 -9.18 21.71 -0.24
CA PHE A 60 -10.27 20.92 0.33
C PHE A 60 -11.55 21.75 0.41
N SER A 61 -12.52 21.40 -0.43
CA SER A 61 -13.77 22.16 -0.61
C SER A 61 -14.87 21.91 0.45
N GLY A 62 -14.62 21.11 1.50
CA GLY A 62 -15.62 20.79 2.53
C GLY A 62 -16.79 19.87 2.10
N ARG A 63 -16.93 19.58 0.80
CA ARG A 63 -18.02 18.75 0.23
C ARG A 63 -18.07 17.28 0.71
N ALA A 64 -17.03 16.82 1.37
CA ALA A 64 -16.95 15.49 1.99
C ALA A 64 -16.16 15.62 3.30
N ALA A 65 -16.29 14.66 4.22
CA ALA A 65 -15.47 14.67 5.43
C ALA A 65 -13.97 14.65 5.11
N PHE A 66 -13.15 15.34 5.91
CA PHE A 66 -11.70 15.43 5.70
C PHE A 66 -11.03 14.06 5.57
N LYS A 67 -11.36 13.13 6.48
CA LYS A 67 -10.93 11.72 6.41
C LYS A 67 -11.21 11.09 5.03
N THR A 68 -12.42 11.24 4.50
CA THR A 68 -12.80 10.68 3.20
C THR A 68 -11.93 11.23 2.08
N TRP A 69 -11.65 12.52 2.10
CA TRP A 69 -10.77 13.17 1.13
C TRP A 69 -9.32 12.67 1.22
N VAL A 70 -8.77 12.53 2.43
CA VAL A 70 -7.44 11.95 2.65
C VAL A 70 -7.35 10.51 2.16
N PHE A 71 -8.37 9.69 2.40
CA PHE A 71 -8.42 8.31 1.89
C PHE A 71 -8.52 8.24 0.37
N ALA A 72 -9.15 9.21 -0.29
CA ALA A 72 -9.15 9.29 -1.75
C ALA A 72 -7.74 9.54 -2.30
N ILE A 73 -6.97 10.43 -1.67
CA ILE A 73 -5.56 10.68 -2.01
C ILE A 73 -4.73 9.39 -1.81
N LEU A 74 -4.89 8.73 -0.66
CA LEU A 74 -4.20 7.47 -0.37
C LEU A 74 -4.49 6.39 -1.42
N LYS A 75 -5.77 6.20 -1.76
CA LYS A 75 -6.19 5.21 -2.76
C LYS A 75 -5.55 5.48 -4.13
N ASN A 76 -5.51 6.74 -4.56
CA ASN A 76 -4.88 7.10 -5.83
C ASN A 76 -3.39 6.74 -5.82
N LYS A 77 -2.65 7.09 -4.75
CA LYS A 77 -1.23 6.74 -4.60
C LYS A 77 -0.97 5.24 -4.61
N ILE A 78 -1.80 4.45 -3.90
CA ILE A 78 -1.71 2.98 -3.92
C ILE A 78 -1.92 2.43 -5.33
N VAL A 79 -2.95 2.93 -6.04
CA VAL A 79 -3.24 2.51 -7.42
C VAL A 79 -2.08 2.85 -8.36
N ASP A 80 -1.51 4.04 -8.23
CA ASP A 80 -0.37 4.47 -9.06
C ASP A 80 0.88 3.62 -8.78
N LEU A 81 1.16 3.31 -7.52
CA LEU A 81 2.27 2.43 -7.13
C LEU A 81 2.08 1.01 -7.69
N ILE A 82 0.87 0.43 -7.57
CA ILE A 82 0.55 -0.90 -8.12
C ILE A 82 0.73 -0.89 -9.64
N ARG A 83 0.20 0.12 -10.34
CA ARG A 83 0.35 0.27 -11.80
C ARG A 83 1.80 0.37 -12.23
N GLN A 84 2.61 1.14 -11.49
CA GLN A 84 4.04 1.28 -11.77
C GLN A 84 4.76 -0.07 -11.63
N LYS A 85 4.48 -0.82 -10.56
CA LYS A 85 5.06 -2.16 -10.37
C LYS A 85 4.67 -3.13 -11.48
N THR A 86 3.39 -3.20 -11.83
CA THR A 86 2.93 -4.06 -12.93
C THR A 86 3.63 -3.71 -14.23
N ARG A 87 3.73 -2.42 -14.57
CA ARG A 87 4.45 -1.97 -15.78
C ARG A 87 5.93 -2.35 -15.76
N LEU A 88 6.61 -2.24 -14.62
CA LEU A 88 8.02 -2.62 -14.50
C LEU A 88 8.23 -4.12 -14.68
N VAL A 89 7.35 -4.95 -14.12
CA VAL A 89 7.37 -6.41 -14.33
C VAL A 89 7.20 -6.73 -15.82
N THR A 90 6.18 -6.15 -16.47
CA THR A 90 5.96 -6.36 -17.92
C THR A 90 7.14 -5.88 -18.77
N MET A 91 7.78 -4.76 -18.42
CA MET A 91 8.99 -4.32 -19.13
C MET A 91 10.16 -5.29 -18.91
N SER A 92 10.39 -5.73 -17.67
CA SER A 92 11.44 -6.71 -17.37
C SER A 92 11.25 -8.02 -18.15
N GLU A 93 10.01 -8.48 -18.29
CA GLU A 93 9.68 -9.67 -19.10
C GLU A 93 9.94 -9.45 -20.59
N LEU A 94 9.69 -8.24 -21.11
CA LEU A 94 9.92 -7.89 -22.52
C LEU A 94 11.38 -7.59 -22.86
N PHE A 95 12.20 -7.21 -21.88
CA PHE A 95 13.63 -6.93 -22.05
C PHE A 95 14.55 -8.11 -21.65
N ASN A 96 13.97 -9.23 -21.21
CA ASN A 96 14.70 -10.50 -21.06
C ASN A 96 14.81 -11.21 -22.41
N ASP A 97 15.64 -10.68 -23.31
CA ASP A 97 16.11 -11.36 -24.52
C ASP A 97 17.64 -11.53 -24.34
N ASP A 98 18.04 -12.74 -23.91
CA ASP A 98 19.40 -13.28 -23.74
C ASP A 98 20.36 -12.65 -22.70
N GLU A 99 20.39 -13.22 -21.48
CA GLU A 99 21.55 -13.93 -20.87
C GLU A 99 21.35 -14.15 -19.35
N SER A 100 21.47 -15.43 -18.91
CA SER A 100 21.59 -15.96 -17.54
C SER A 100 20.42 -16.81 -17.03
N GLU A 101 20.81 -18.03 -16.63
CA GLU A 101 20.07 -19.25 -16.31
C GLU A 101 18.94 -19.14 -15.27
N LEU A 102 17.90 -19.96 -15.51
CA LEU A 102 16.73 -20.27 -14.68
C LEU A 102 15.55 -19.30 -14.88
N SER A 103 14.70 -19.63 -15.86
CA SER A 103 13.37 -19.05 -15.93
C SER A 103 12.63 -19.35 -14.62
N VAL A 104 11.81 -18.40 -14.16
CA VAL A 104 11.02 -18.54 -12.93
C VAL A 104 10.16 -19.81 -12.96
N ASP A 105 9.74 -20.25 -14.16
CA ASP A 105 9.01 -21.50 -14.38
C ASP A 105 9.85 -22.77 -14.18
N ALA A 106 11.18 -22.70 -14.26
CA ALA A 106 12.07 -23.84 -13.98
C ALA A 106 12.20 -24.13 -12.47
N LEU A 107 11.78 -23.20 -11.61
CA LEU A 107 11.88 -23.32 -10.14
C LEU A 107 10.71 -24.12 -9.54
N PHE A 108 9.61 -24.28 -10.28
CA PHE A 108 8.38 -24.95 -9.85
C PHE A 108 8.15 -26.24 -10.64
N ASP A 109 7.74 -27.30 -9.95
CA ASP A 109 7.26 -28.51 -10.63
C ASP A 109 5.91 -28.26 -11.33
N ALA A 110 5.47 -29.18 -12.17
CA ALA A 110 4.20 -29.07 -12.90
C ALA A 110 2.95 -28.98 -11.99
N ALA A 111 3.11 -29.16 -10.68
CA ALA A 111 2.07 -28.99 -9.67
C ALA A 111 2.22 -27.67 -8.87
N GLY A 112 3.15 -26.80 -9.24
CA GLY A 112 3.38 -25.49 -8.63
C GLY A 112 4.25 -25.51 -7.37
N HIS A 113 4.96 -26.60 -7.07
CA HIS A 113 5.82 -26.69 -5.88
C HIS A 113 7.30 -26.45 -6.21
N TRP A 114 8.00 -25.73 -5.34
CA TRP A 114 9.46 -25.57 -5.41
C TRP A 114 10.18 -26.93 -5.44
N HIS A 115 11.11 -27.14 -6.37
CA HIS A 115 11.99 -28.31 -6.39
C HIS A 115 12.72 -28.46 -5.03
N LYS A 116 12.72 -29.67 -4.46
CA LYS A 116 13.23 -29.96 -3.09
C LYS A 116 14.66 -29.49 -2.85
N SER A 117 15.49 -29.41 -3.90
CA SER A 117 16.89 -28.99 -3.87
C SER A 117 17.09 -27.48 -3.89
N GLU A 118 16.07 -26.69 -4.25
CA GLU A 118 16.19 -25.26 -4.54
C GLU A 118 15.36 -24.38 -3.60
N ARG A 119 14.89 -24.95 -2.48
CA ARG A 119 14.13 -24.22 -1.47
C ARG A 119 15.06 -23.33 -0.64
N PRO A 120 14.77 -22.01 -0.53
CA PRO A 120 15.52 -21.12 0.35
C PRO A 120 15.43 -21.61 1.81
N GLN A 121 16.59 -21.82 2.44
CA GLN A 121 16.72 -22.31 3.83
C GLN A 121 15.99 -21.44 4.88
N ALA A 122 15.70 -20.18 4.56
CA ALA A 122 15.06 -19.21 5.44
C ALA A 122 13.60 -19.54 5.82
N TRP A 123 12.91 -20.46 5.11
CA TRP A 123 11.54 -20.86 5.42
C TRP A 123 11.41 -21.98 6.47
N GLN A 124 12.50 -22.61 6.92
CA GLN A 124 12.42 -23.75 7.84
C GLN A 124 12.29 -23.37 9.33
N SER A 125 12.53 -22.11 9.72
CA SER A 125 12.63 -21.72 11.14
C SER A 125 11.40 -21.01 11.73
N LEU A 126 10.29 -20.86 10.99
CA LEU A 126 9.04 -20.28 11.52
C LEU A 126 8.02 -21.35 11.94
N ASN A 127 8.46 -22.36 12.71
CA ASN A 127 7.57 -23.35 13.32
C ASN A 127 7.25 -23.00 14.78
N ARG A 128 6.35 -22.03 14.99
CA ARG A 128 5.29 -22.04 16.03
C ARG A 128 4.56 -20.70 16.06
N THR A 129 3.45 -20.61 15.34
CA THR A 129 2.08 -20.40 15.87
C THR A 129 1.19 -20.09 14.67
N GLY A 130 0.09 -20.83 14.56
CA GLY A 130 -0.56 -21.14 13.30
C GLY A 130 -1.32 -19.98 12.65
N PHE A 131 -1.34 -20.00 11.32
CA PHE A 131 -2.54 -20.03 10.49
C PHE A 131 -2.04 -20.38 9.07
N ILE A 132 -2.07 -21.67 8.73
CA ILE A 132 -1.96 -22.14 7.34
C ILE A 132 -3.39 -22.46 6.92
N GLY A 133 -3.79 -21.99 5.74
CA GLY A 133 -5.00 -22.46 5.10
C GLY A 133 -5.43 -21.55 3.97
N ASP A 134 -4.80 -21.76 2.81
CA ASP A 134 -5.35 -21.54 1.48
C ASP A 134 -5.44 -20.10 0.96
N PHE A 135 -4.40 -19.70 0.22
CA PHE A 135 -4.56 -18.79 -0.90
C PHE A 135 -3.64 -19.28 -2.01
N PHE A 136 -4.22 -19.96 -3.01
CA PHE A 136 -3.78 -20.04 -4.42
C PHE A 136 -4.64 -21.10 -5.16
N ILE A 137 -5.90 -20.75 -5.47
CA ILE A 137 -6.63 -21.06 -6.72
C ILE A 137 -7.85 -20.15 -6.83
#